data_AF-A0A074LTE3-F1
#
_entry.id   AF-A0A074LTE3-F1
#
_cell.length_a   1.000
_cell.length_b   1.000
_cell.length_c   1.000
_cell.angle_alpha   90.00
_cell.angle_beta   90.00
_cell.angle_gamma   90.00
#
_symmetry.space_group_name_H-M   'P 1'
#
loop_
_entity.id
_entity.type
_entity.pdbx_description
1 polymer ?
#
loop_
_entity_poly.entity_id
_entity_poly.type
_entity_poly.pdbx_seq_one_letter_code
_entity_poly.pdbx_strand_id
1 'polypeptide(L)'
;MKLWRKHWNMWLAATTLLAATAVYAPKAEACGCVSFFNDDDQFASYAMTAAASLDSKGIMQGDTQRNFHPTATLTREEMAVVLAKMMKLPTPATSATGWSAPYIQAVTAAGLMVGDETGNFHPEQPLTRQELAATLVRAIKLDTTGQGKNGTVTDRDAISPWARDAVQAALQLGLMHGDTETAFNPLGLAERQQAAVVINNALLYQGVRENLNQRLQAIQEHDQAKFLATFDPDQTLATTRVEQTHWFQDLTAGSIRDYRVEIVHLEVSPPMHIDVTLNQTYTLDGKPHDLTYHEAYKFYGEGIFDAGENFYSLPSEHFVVHFAKEDEATARKVRDEAEAAYADLQTRYPHDTPPGHQLDIKLYRDPEQLRQSVKLSFAWQFAGWYEYGESIKLSSKPGATGEYRSKIQHEMVHELTIGLSNNNLPYWLAEGLATYYAAPEGSEVTVFPMEYNSIAKLETINLEALTDNLEISNYYNTAGNIVTFFAKTYGEEKVRELVKALGEYPYQEGTVGVHDAENAKRLHETLPRVFGKTSEQLNAEWQTWIKAQRSK
;
A
#
# COMPACT_ATOMS: atom_id res chain seq x y z
N MET A 1 -59.31 -27.51 -40.19
CA MET A 1 -59.09 -26.87 -38.88
C MET A 1 -58.31 -25.58 -39.12
N LYS A 2 -59.04 -24.50 -39.44
CA LYS A 2 -59.34 -23.33 -38.58
C LYS A 2 -58.09 -22.54 -38.15
N LEU A 3 -57.77 -21.44 -38.85
CA LEU A 3 -58.03 -20.01 -38.50
C LEU A 3 -56.81 -19.42 -37.73
N TRP A 4 -56.25 -18.23 -37.95
CA TRP A 4 -56.56 -17.09 -38.82
C TRP A 4 -55.39 -16.08 -38.81
N ARG A 5 -55.27 -15.30 -39.89
CA ARG A 5 -54.52 -14.04 -39.99
C ARG A 5 -55.06 -12.96 -39.04
N LYS A 6 -54.24 -11.98 -38.64
CA LYS A 6 -54.42 -10.55 -39.03
C LYS A 6 -53.32 -9.62 -38.49
N HIS A 7 -52.94 -8.70 -39.37
CA HIS A 7 -52.15 -7.49 -39.15
C HIS A 7 -52.86 -6.48 -38.22
N TRP A 8 -52.11 -5.59 -37.57
CA TRP A 8 -52.36 -4.14 -37.59
C TRP A 8 -51.22 -3.28 -37.05
N ASN A 9 -51.22 -2.03 -37.53
CA ASN A 9 -50.21 -0.98 -37.50
C ASN A 9 -50.19 -0.16 -36.20
N MET A 10 -48.99 0.35 -35.87
CA MET A 10 -48.65 1.76 -35.56
C MET A 10 -49.40 2.49 -34.43
N TRP A 11 -48.67 3.00 -33.43
CA TRP A 11 -48.72 4.41 -32.97
C TRP A 11 -47.57 4.71 -31.98
N LEU A 12 -47.03 5.92 -32.09
CA LEU A 12 -45.97 6.51 -31.26
C LEU A 12 -46.33 6.54 -29.78
N ALA A 13 -45.34 6.28 -28.93
CA ALA A 13 -45.16 7.01 -27.67
C ALA A 13 -43.66 7.17 -27.40
N ALA A 14 -43.10 8.30 -27.80
CA ALA A 14 -41.84 8.79 -27.28
C ALA A 14 -42.01 8.98 -25.77
N THR A 15 -41.49 8.04 -24.99
CA THR A 15 -41.36 8.18 -23.54
C THR A 15 -39.88 8.39 -23.27
N THR A 16 -39.55 9.62 -22.92
CA THR A 16 -38.30 10.00 -22.27
C THR A 16 -38.11 9.13 -21.04
N LEU A 17 -37.28 8.09 -21.14
CA LEU A 17 -36.74 7.42 -19.97
C LEU A 17 -35.65 8.33 -19.41
N LEU A 18 -36.01 9.20 -18.46
CA LEU A 18 -35.03 9.60 -17.44
C LEU A 18 -34.65 8.31 -16.72
N ALA A 19 -33.48 7.75 -17.06
CA ALA A 19 -32.80 6.84 -16.18
C ALA A 19 -32.35 7.65 -14.97
N ALA A 20 -33.24 7.81 -13.99
CA ALA A 20 -32.85 8.18 -12.65
C ALA A 20 -31.94 7.04 -12.16
N THR A 21 -30.63 7.25 -12.23
CA THR A 21 -29.67 6.50 -11.44
C THR A 21 -30.09 6.71 -9.99
N ALA A 22 -30.87 5.78 -9.46
CA ALA A 22 -31.03 5.65 -8.04
C ALA A 22 -29.61 5.43 -7.52
N VAL A 23 -29.03 6.48 -6.93
CA VAL A 23 -27.97 6.32 -5.95
C VAL A 23 -28.57 5.34 -4.96
N TYR A 24 -28.13 4.09 -5.02
CA TYR A 24 -28.37 3.14 -3.95
C TYR A 24 -27.50 3.64 -2.80
N ALA A 25 -27.93 4.72 -2.15
CA ALA A 25 -27.50 4.98 -0.80
C ALA A 25 -28.00 3.75 -0.05
N PRO A 26 -27.12 2.92 0.53
CA PRO A 26 -27.60 1.90 1.44
C PRO A 26 -28.52 2.63 2.41
N LYS A 27 -29.76 2.15 2.56
CA LYS A 27 -30.51 2.51 3.76
C LYS A 27 -29.52 2.27 4.88
N ALA A 28 -29.21 3.31 5.65
CA ALA A 28 -28.58 3.12 6.94
C ALA A 28 -29.59 2.27 7.73
N GLU A 29 -29.44 0.95 7.60
CA GLU A 29 -29.91 0.02 8.61
C GLU A 29 -29.29 0.57 9.88
N ALA A 30 -30.13 1.02 10.80
CA ALA A 30 -29.67 1.33 12.14
C ALA A 30 -28.85 0.12 12.57
N CYS A 31 -27.54 0.30 12.71
CA CYS A 31 -26.61 -0.74 13.12
C CYS A 31 -27.21 -1.34 14.39
N GLY A 32 -27.79 -2.53 14.29
CA GLY A 32 -28.19 -3.26 15.49
C GLY A 32 -26.90 -3.47 16.24
N CYS A 33 -26.73 -2.78 17.37
CA CYS A 33 -25.56 -2.98 18.20
C CYS A 33 -25.57 -4.46 18.61
N VAL A 34 -24.69 -5.25 17.99
CA VAL A 34 -24.45 -6.61 18.44
C VAL A 34 -23.89 -6.46 19.84
N SER A 35 -24.69 -6.81 20.84
CA SER A 35 -24.25 -6.76 22.23
C SER A 35 -23.31 -7.92 22.48
N PHE A 36 -22.08 -7.61 22.92
CA PHE A 36 -21.05 -8.60 23.20
C PHE A 36 -21.21 -9.12 24.63
N PHE A 37 -21.36 -8.21 25.58
CA PHE A 37 -21.54 -8.47 27.00
C PHE A 37 -22.84 -7.85 27.53
N ASN A 38 -23.33 -8.36 28.66
CA ASN A 38 -24.56 -7.85 29.27
C ASN A 38 -24.39 -6.47 29.93
N ASP A 39 -23.15 -6.03 30.15
CA ASP A 39 -22.72 -4.75 30.73
C ASP A 39 -22.02 -3.86 29.70
N ASP A 40 -22.42 -3.96 28.42
CA ASP A 40 -21.81 -3.19 27.33
C ASP A 40 -21.87 -1.66 27.56
N ASP A 41 -22.88 -1.19 28.28
CA ASP A 41 -23.10 0.22 28.63
C ASP A 41 -22.08 0.79 29.63
N GLN A 42 -21.29 -0.08 30.26
CA GLN A 42 -20.24 0.31 31.22
C GLN A 42 -18.86 0.49 30.57
N PHE A 43 -18.70 0.11 29.30
CA PHE A 43 -17.43 0.25 28.59
C PHE A 43 -17.16 1.69 28.15
N ALA A 44 -15.90 2.09 28.25
CA ALA A 44 -15.41 3.20 27.44
C ALA A 44 -15.42 2.83 25.95
N SER A 45 -15.69 3.82 25.08
CA SER A 45 -15.83 3.62 23.63
C SER A 45 -14.61 3.00 22.95
N TYR A 46 -13.41 3.17 23.53
CA TYR A 46 -12.16 2.64 22.98
C TYR A 46 -11.92 1.15 23.33
N ALA A 47 -12.59 0.59 24.34
CA ALA A 47 -12.20 -0.70 24.91
C ALA A 47 -13.05 -1.89 24.46
N MET A 48 -14.30 -1.64 24.04
CA MET A 48 -15.27 -2.69 23.73
C MET A 48 -14.75 -3.72 22.71
N THR A 49 -14.25 -3.24 21.58
CA THR A 49 -13.76 -4.09 20.49
C THR A 49 -12.59 -4.96 20.94
N ALA A 50 -11.67 -4.41 21.74
CA ALA A 50 -10.53 -5.17 22.26
C ALA A 50 -10.99 -6.28 23.21
N ALA A 51 -11.94 -5.98 24.12
CA ALA A 51 -12.50 -6.99 25.01
C ALA A 51 -13.25 -8.09 24.25
N ALA A 52 -14.06 -7.74 23.26
CA ALA A 52 -14.75 -8.70 22.41
C ALA A 52 -13.77 -9.60 21.62
N SER A 53 -12.69 -9.01 21.09
CA SER A 53 -11.60 -9.76 20.43
C SER A 53 -10.96 -10.78 21.37
N LEU A 54 -10.60 -10.38 22.59
CA LEU A 54 -9.99 -11.29 23.58
C LEU A 54 -10.94 -12.36 24.08
N ASP A 55 -12.23 -12.05 24.24
CA ASP A 55 -13.26 -13.02 24.65
C ASP A 55 -13.45 -14.09 23.56
N SER A 56 -13.53 -13.68 22.29
CA SER A 56 -13.64 -14.60 21.15
C SER A 56 -12.45 -15.55 21.02
N LYS A 57 -11.26 -15.10 21.47
CA LYS A 57 -10.03 -15.91 21.53
C LYS A 57 -9.91 -16.72 22.82
N GLY A 58 -10.85 -16.56 23.76
CA GLY A 58 -10.85 -17.21 25.07
C GLY A 58 -9.74 -16.73 26.00
N ILE A 59 -9.09 -15.59 25.71
CA ILE A 59 -7.92 -15.06 26.44
C ILE A 59 -8.36 -14.31 27.70
N MET A 60 -9.29 -13.37 27.55
CA MET A 60 -9.87 -12.59 28.64
C MET A 60 -11.38 -12.58 28.47
N GLN A 61 -12.09 -13.21 29.40
CA GLN A 61 -13.51 -13.51 29.27
C GLN A 61 -14.30 -12.82 30.38
N GLY A 62 -15.59 -12.61 30.12
CA GLY A 62 -16.56 -12.22 31.14
C GLY A 62 -16.89 -13.35 32.12
N ASP A 63 -17.71 -13.03 33.11
CA ASP A 63 -18.22 -14.00 34.06
C ASP A 63 -19.24 -14.97 33.43
N THR A 64 -19.75 -15.91 34.24
CA THR A 64 -20.75 -16.89 33.81
C THR A 64 -22.10 -16.29 33.40
N GLN A 65 -22.36 -15.03 33.76
CA GLN A 65 -23.53 -14.26 33.38
C GLN A 65 -23.27 -13.40 32.13
N ARG A 66 -22.10 -13.52 31.50
CA ARG A 66 -21.62 -12.68 30.38
C ARG A 66 -21.47 -11.20 30.71
N ASN A 67 -21.14 -10.85 31.95
CA ASN A 67 -20.65 -9.50 32.28
C ASN A 67 -19.13 -9.47 32.19
N PHE A 68 -18.55 -8.48 31.52
CA PHE A 68 -17.10 -8.34 31.43
C PHE A 68 -16.48 -7.68 32.67
N HIS A 69 -17.25 -6.86 33.39
CA HIS A 69 -16.84 -6.00 34.50
C HIS A 69 -15.76 -5.00 34.09
N PRO A 70 -16.01 -4.10 33.12
CA PRO A 70 -14.97 -3.29 32.48
C PRO A 70 -14.21 -2.36 33.44
N THR A 71 -14.89 -1.84 34.46
CA THR A 71 -14.33 -0.89 35.45
C THR A 71 -13.75 -1.57 36.70
N ALA A 72 -13.89 -2.89 36.83
CA ALA A 72 -13.29 -3.62 37.94
C ALA A 72 -11.76 -3.67 37.78
N THR A 73 -11.05 -3.64 38.90
CA THR A 73 -9.58 -3.73 38.92
C THR A 73 -9.14 -5.15 38.60
N LEU A 74 -8.18 -5.30 37.68
CA LEU A 74 -7.57 -6.58 37.33
C LEU A 74 -6.64 -7.07 38.44
N THR A 75 -6.81 -8.32 38.89
CA THR A 75 -5.93 -8.93 39.89
C THR A 75 -4.75 -9.67 39.27
N ARG A 76 -3.73 -9.96 40.09
CA ARG A 76 -2.54 -10.72 39.68
C ARG A 76 -2.85 -12.12 39.19
N GLU A 77 -3.81 -12.81 39.80
CA GLU A 77 -4.21 -14.14 39.34
C GLU A 77 -4.98 -14.11 38.01
N GLU A 78 -5.82 -13.11 37.78
CA GLU A 78 -6.49 -12.92 36.49
C GLU A 78 -5.47 -12.64 35.39
N MET A 79 -4.49 -11.76 35.64
CA MET A 79 -3.41 -11.49 34.69
C MET A 79 -2.57 -12.76 34.41
N ALA A 80 -2.31 -13.59 35.41
CA ALA A 80 -1.59 -14.86 35.21
C ALA A 80 -2.33 -15.79 34.25
N VAL A 81 -3.67 -15.89 34.39
CA VAL A 81 -4.51 -16.68 33.48
C VAL A 81 -4.48 -16.10 32.07
N VAL A 82 -4.63 -14.78 31.94
CA VAL A 82 -4.58 -14.10 30.64
C VAL A 82 -3.24 -14.32 29.94
N LEU A 83 -2.12 -14.12 30.62
CA LEU A 83 -0.77 -14.31 30.04
C LEU A 83 -0.53 -15.77 29.66
N ALA A 84 -0.92 -16.73 30.51
CA ALA A 84 -0.75 -18.14 30.21
C ALA A 84 -1.56 -18.56 28.97
N LYS A 85 -2.79 -18.05 28.82
CA LYS A 85 -3.62 -18.28 27.63
C LYS A 85 -3.07 -17.59 26.39
N MET A 86 -2.74 -16.30 26.49
CA MET A 86 -2.15 -15.50 25.41
C MET A 86 -0.88 -16.16 24.85
N MET A 87 -0.01 -16.63 25.73
CA MET A 87 1.27 -17.25 25.38
C MET A 87 1.17 -18.77 25.16
N LYS A 88 -0.03 -19.34 25.24
CA LYS A 88 -0.31 -20.78 25.12
C LYS A 88 0.64 -21.64 26.00
N LEU A 89 0.89 -21.20 27.24
CA LEU A 89 1.82 -21.88 28.14
C LEU A 89 1.28 -23.24 28.61
N PRO A 90 2.15 -24.26 28.77
CA PRO A 90 1.74 -25.51 29.37
C PRO A 90 1.36 -25.30 30.84
N THR A 91 0.18 -25.76 31.22
CA THR A 91 -0.30 -25.70 32.61
C THR A 91 0.03 -27.01 33.34
N PRO A 92 0.97 -26.99 34.30
CA PRO A 92 1.36 -28.19 35.02
C PRO A 92 0.23 -28.69 35.93
N ALA A 93 0.16 -30.01 36.13
CA ALA A 93 -0.63 -30.58 37.19
C ALA A 93 -0.07 -30.09 38.54
N THR A 94 -0.91 -29.43 39.35
CA THR A 94 -0.50 -28.85 40.62
C THR A 94 -1.33 -29.39 41.76
N SER A 95 -0.70 -29.60 42.92
CA SER A 95 -1.39 -29.92 44.18
C SER A 95 -1.91 -28.67 44.89
N ALA A 96 -1.57 -27.48 44.39
CA ALA A 96 -2.05 -26.21 44.93
C ALA A 96 -3.56 -26.05 44.64
N THR A 97 -4.29 -25.56 45.62
CA THR A 97 -5.74 -25.34 45.54
C THR A 97 -6.05 -23.96 44.96
N GLY A 98 -6.96 -23.89 43.99
CA GLY A 98 -7.40 -22.63 43.38
C GLY A 98 -7.49 -22.73 41.86
N TRP A 99 -8.45 -22.03 41.26
CA TRP A 99 -8.69 -22.07 39.82
C TRP A 99 -7.52 -21.48 39.01
N SER A 100 -6.79 -20.53 39.59
CA SER A 100 -5.66 -19.82 38.97
C SER A 100 -4.29 -20.50 39.21
N ALA A 101 -4.20 -21.42 40.16
CA ALA A 101 -2.95 -22.05 40.58
C ALA A 101 -2.08 -22.64 39.44
N PRO A 102 -2.63 -23.43 38.49
CA PRO A 102 -1.82 -23.96 37.39
C PRO A 102 -1.29 -22.86 36.46
N TYR A 103 -2.03 -21.76 36.29
CA TYR A 103 -1.61 -20.63 35.46
C TYR A 103 -0.54 -19.79 36.13
N ILE A 104 -0.67 -19.53 37.44
CA ILE A 104 0.35 -18.86 38.25
C ILE A 104 1.69 -19.61 38.14
N GLN A 105 1.66 -20.93 38.31
CA GLN A 105 2.86 -21.75 38.17
C GLN A 105 3.47 -21.65 36.75
N ALA A 106 2.64 -21.64 35.71
CA ALA A 106 3.10 -21.51 34.33
C ALA A 106 3.77 -20.16 34.07
N VAL A 107 3.16 -19.04 34.48
CA VAL A 107 3.73 -17.69 34.25
C VAL A 107 4.98 -17.43 35.09
N THR A 108 5.06 -18.00 36.29
CA THR A 108 6.28 -17.94 37.12
C THR A 108 7.40 -18.77 36.53
N ALA A 109 7.11 -19.99 36.06
CA ALA A 109 8.11 -20.82 35.37
C ALA A 109 8.62 -20.18 34.07
N ALA A 110 7.74 -19.48 33.34
CA ALA A 110 8.09 -18.71 32.15
C ALA A 110 8.78 -17.36 32.47
N GLY A 111 8.91 -16.99 33.75
CA GLY A 111 9.50 -15.73 34.18
C GLY A 111 8.66 -14.49 33.85
N LEU A 112 7.38 -14.66 33.48
CA LEU A 112 6.50 -13.56 33.07
C LEU A 112 6.00 -12.75 34.26
N MET A 113 5.70 -13.42 35.37
CA MET A 113 5.30 -12.80 36.63
C MET A 113 6.04 -13.45 37.80
N VAL A 114 6.57 -12.62 38.70
CA VAL A 114 7.28 -13.06 39.90
C VAL A 114 6.52 -12.61 41.15
N GLY A 115 6.60 -13.42 42.21
CA GLY A 115 6.12 -13.04 43.54
C GLY A 115 7.01 -12.00 44.20
N ASP A 116 6.71 -11.68 45.45
CA ASP A 116 7.54 -10.81 46.27
C ASP A 116 8.90 -11.45 46.63
N GLU A 117 9.72 -10.73 47.40
CA GLU A 117 11.04 -11.18 47.86
C GLU A 117 11.01 -12.50 48.66
N THR A 118 9.86 -12.86 49.22
CA THR A 118 9.63 -14.09 49.98
C THR A 118 9.03 -15.22 49.14
N GLY A 119 8.76 -14.96 47.85
CA GLY A 119 8.18 -15.91 46.91
C GLY A 119 6.65 -15.95 46.92
N ASN A 120 5.97 -15.06 47.64
CA ASN A 120 4.51 -15.02 47.67
C ASN A 120 3.96 -14.32 46.42
N PHE A 121 3.04 -14.96 45.71
CA PHE A 121 2.51 -14.43 44.44
C PHE A 121 1.48 -13.31 44.62
N HIS A 122 0.76 -13.27 45.75
CA HIS A 122 -0.34 -12.33 46.05
C HIS A 122 -1.44 -12.33 44.98
N PRO A 123 -2.16 -13.45 44.79
CA PRO A 123 -3.11 -13.63 43.69
C PRO A 123 -4.21 -12.57 43.63
N GLU A 124 -4.80 -12.21 44.77
CA GLU A 124 -5.94 -11.28 44.87
C GLU A 124 -5.53 -9.80 44.81
N GLN A 125 -4.23 -9.49 44.80
CA GLN A 125 -3.77 -8.11 44.77
C GLN A 125 -4.03 -7.48 43.39
N PRO A 126 -4.61 -6.27 43.33
CA PRO A 126 -4.77 -5.53 42.08
C PRO A 126 -3.43 -5.20 41.40
N LEU A 127 -3.39 -5.26 40.07
CA LEU A 127 -2.24 -4.79 39.29
C LEU A 127 -2.20 -3.27 39.22
N THR A 128 -1.00 -2.72 39.34
CA THR A 128 -0.71 -1.35 38.92
C THR A 128 -0.49 -1.26 37.40
N ARG A 129 -0.69 -0.08 36.82
CA ARG A 129 -0.45 0.20 35.40
C ARG A 129 1.00 -0.05 34.98
N GLN A 130 1.98 0.26 35.84
CA GLN A 130 3.39 -0.05 35.55
C GLN A 130 3.69 -1.56 35.55
N GLU A 131 3.01 -2.34 36.41
CA GLU A 131 3.13 -3.81 36.42
C GLU A 131 2.49 -4.42 35.18
N LEU A 132 1.35 -3.89 34.75
CA LEU A 132 0.70 -4.29 33.49
C LEU A 132 1.66 -4.10 32.31
N ALA A 133 2.23 -2.90 32.14
CA ALA A 133 3.20 -2.64 31.08
C ALA A 133 4.42 -3.57 31.14
N ALA A 134 5.02 -3.74 32.32
CA ALA A 134 6.21 -4.57 32.49
C ALA A 134 5.97 -6.05 32.21
N THR A 135 4.83 -6.60 32.61
CA THR A 135 4.48 -8.00 32.37
C THR A 135 4.17 -8.26 30.89
N LEU A 136 3.46 -7.33 30.21
CA LEU A 136 3.16 -7.45 28.79
C LEU A 136 4.39 -7.38 27.89
N VAL A 137 5.24 -6.37 28.10
CA VAL A 137 6.48 -6.20 27.32
C VAL A 137 7.37 -7.44 27.43
N ARG A 138 7.44 -8.03 28.64
CA ARG A 138 8.15 -9.28 28.86
C ARG A 138 7.51 -10.44 28.12
N ALA A 139 6.18 -10.54 28.14
CA ALA A 139 5.43 -11.59 27.43
C ALA A 139 5.69 -11.56 25.92
N ILE A 140 5.75 -10.37 25.32
CA ILE A 140 6.06 -10.23 23.89
C ILE A 140 7.55 -10.27 23.54
N LYS A 141 8.40 -10.46 24.54
CA LYS A 141 9.87 -10.59 24.44
C LYS A 141 10.51 -9.40 23.73
N LEU A 142 10.10 -8.20 24.12
CA LEU A 142 10.69 -6.97 23.59
C LEU A 142 11.99 -6.63 24.34
N ASP A 143 13.04 -6.30 23.59
CA ASP A 143 14.24 -5.73 24.20
C ASP A 143 14.00 -4.24 24.49
N THR A 144 13.96 -3.90 25.76
CA THR A 144 13.68 -2.54 26.23
C THR A 144 14.91 -1.84 26.79
N THR A 145 16.09 -2.46 26.67
CA THR A 145 17.30 -2.03 27.35
C THR A 145 17.63 -0.57 27.01
N GLY A 146 17.56 0.29 28.02
CA GLY A 146 17.95 1.70 27.90
C GLY A 146 16.92 2.62 27.26
N GLN A 147 15.72 2.11 26.92
CA GLN A 147 14.63 2.94 26.37
C GLN A 147 14.11 3.96 27.39
N GLY A 148 14.10 3.63 28.69
CA GLY A 148 13.59 4.49 29.76
C GLY A 148 14.43 5.73 30.09
N LYS A 149 15.55 5.96 29.39
CA LYS A 149 16.43 7.13 29.60
C LYS A 149 15.81 8.45 29.16
N ASN A 150 14.96 8.43 28.13
CA ASN A 150 14.39 9.62 27.49
C ASN A 150 12.86 9.69 27.62
N GLY A 151 12.29 9.17 28.71
CA GLY A 151 10.84 9.14 28.89
C GLY A 151 10.21 10.54 28.90
N THR A 152 9.11 10.70 28.16
CA THR A 152 8.45 11.98 27.87
C THR A 152 7.28 12.30 28.81
N VAL A 153 6.84 11.34 29.63
CA VAL A 153 5.73 11.53 30.57
C VAL A 153 6.14 12.37 31.79
N THR A 154 5.24 13.24 32.22
CA THR A 154 5.44 14.21 33.30
C THR A 154 5.59 13.56 34.68
N ASP A 155 5.04 12.36 34.86
CA ASP A 155 5.11 11.57 36.08
C ASP A 155 6.14 10.43 36.01
N ARG A 156 7.14 10.56 35.13
CA ARG A 156 8.22 9.56 34.97
C ARG A 156 8.90 9.18 36.28
N ASP A 157 9.10 10.14 37.18
CA ASP A 157 9.80 9.89 38.45
C ASP A 157 8.95 9.07 39.44
N ALA A 158 7.62 8.99 39.24
CA ALA A 158 6.75 8.07 39.95
C ALA A 158 6.81 6.63 39.41
N ILE A 159 7.36 6.43 38.21
CA ILE A 159 7.60 5.09 37.65
C ILE A 159 8.79 4.48 38.37
N SER A 160 8.56 3.29 38.93
CA SER A 160 9.60 2.55 39.64
C SER A 160 10.77 2.24 38.69
N PRO A 161 12.04 2.32 39.13
CA PRO A 161 13.20 2.15 38.25
C PRO A 161 13.18 0.88 37.40
N TRP A 162 12.69 -0.24 37.94
CA TRP A 162 12.58 -1.52 37.25
C TRP A 162 11.52 -1.53 36.13
N ALA A 163 10.55 -0.61 36.16
CA ALA A 163 9.45 -0.54 35.20
C ALA A 163 9.69 0.49 34.09
N ARG A 164 10.65 1.41 34.26
CA ARG A 164 10.85 2.57 33.37
C ARG A 164 11.06 2.19 31.91
N ASP A 165 11.95 1.24 31.66
CA ASP A 165 12.25 0.77 30.30
C ASP A 165 11.01 0.13 29.65
N ALA A 166 10.27 -0.69 30.40
CA ALA A 166 9.07 -1.34 29.87
C ALA A 166 7.90 -0.38 29.65
N VAL A 167 7.66 0.55 30.58
CA VAL A 167 6.63 1.59 30.40
C VAL A 167 6.94 2.45 29.18
N GLN A 168 8.20 2.86 29.03
CA GLN A 168 8.60 3.67 27.89
C GLN A 168 8.44 2.92 26.56
N ALA A 169 8.83 1.65 26.50
CA ALA A 169 8.65 0.81 25.32
C ALA A 169 7.18 0.64 24.96
N ALA A 170 6.32 0.35 25.95
CA ALA A 170 4.89 0.18 25.75
C ALA A 170 4.23 1.46 25.21
N LEU A 171 4.65 2.63 25.70
CA LEU A 171 4.17 3.93 25.21
C LEU A 171 4.67 4.23 23.79
N GLN A 172 5.97 4.02 23.51
CA GLN A 172 6.56 4.28 22.20
C GLN A 172 5.93 3.43 21.09
N LEU A 173 5.67 2.16 21.38
CA LEU A 173 5.05 1.24 20.43
C LEU A 173 3.53 1.38 20.32
N GLY A 174 2.88 2.23 21.13
CA GLY A 174 1.42 2.36 21.13
C GLY A 174 0.67 1.17 21.74
N LEU A 175 1.37 0.32 22.52
CA LEU A 175 0.76 -0.81 23.22
C LEU A 175 -0.10 -0.34 24.40
N MET A 176 0.26 0.79 25.01
CA MET A 176 -0.45 1.38 26.13
C MET A 176 -0.43 2.90 26.02
N HIS A 177 -1.50 3.56 26.47
CA HIS A 177 -1.58 5.01 26.57
C HIS A 177 -1.61 5.46 28.03
N GLY A 178 -1.13 6.68 28.27
CA GLY A 178 -1.27 7.34 29.57
C GLY A 178 -2.74 7.69 29.88
N ASP A 179 -3.02 8.04 31.13
CA ASP A 179 -4.35 8.56 31.52
C ASP A 179 -4.63 9.92 30.86
N THR A 180 -3.56 10.63 30.49
CA THR A 180 -3.59 11.83 29.66
C THR A 180 -2.47 11.76 28.62
N GLU A 181 -2.44 12.69 27.68
CA GLU A 181 -1.34 12.83 26.70
C GLU A 181 0.05 12.98 27.35
N THR A 182 0.11 13.47 28.59
CA THR A 182 1.39 13.80 29.25
C THR A 182 1.64 13.04 30.55
N ALA A 183 0.71 12.23 31.06
CA ALA A 183 0.85 11.52 32.34
C ALA A 183 0.42 10.06 32.22
N PHE A 184 1.23 9.15 32.77
CA PHE A 184 1.03 7.70 32.65
C PHE A 184 0.19 7.09 33.78
N ASN A 185 0.27 7.68 34.98
CA ASN A 185 -0.25 7.20 36.25
C ASN A 185 0.25 5.79 36.63
N PRO A 186 1.56 5.61 36.92
CA PRO A 186 2.15 4.28 37.07
C PRO A 186 1.61 3.47 38.25
N LEU A 187 1.18 4.12 39.32
CA LEU A 187 0.65 3.48 40.53
C LEU A 187 -0.87 3.33 40.52
N GLY A 188 -1.56 3.88 39.51
CA GLY A 188 -2.98 3.65 39.29
C GLY A 188 -3.26 2.17 39.09
N LEU A 189 -4.42 1.71 39.57
CA LEU A 189 -4.85 0.33 39.40
C LEU A 189 -5.36 0.12 37.98
N ALA A 190 -4.97 -0.98 37.35
CA ALA A 190 -5.39 -1.32 36.00
C ALA A 190 -6.83 -1.83 36.01
N GLU A 191 -7.72 -1.15 35.29
CA GLU A 191 -9.08 -1.64 35.05
C GLU A 191 -9.08 -2.75 33.99
N ARG A 192 -10.04 -3.68 34.07
CA ARG A 192 -10.18 -4.79 33.12
C ARG A 192 -10.31 -4.32 31.67
N GLN A 193 -11.04 -3.23 31.41
CA GLN A 193 -11.16 -2.67 30.07
C GLN A 193 -9.84 -2.10 29.53
N GLN A 194 -9.03 -1.47 30.38
CA GLN A 194 -7.71 -0.97 29.99
C GLN A 194 -6.75 -2.12 29.71
N ALA A 195 -6.77 -3.14 30.56
CA ALA A 195 -5.97 -4.34 30.35
C ALA A 195 -6.35 -5.03 29.04
N ALA A 196 -7.64 -5.12 28.71
CA ALA A 196 -8.10 -5.71 27.45
C ALA A 196 -7.50 -5.02 26.22
N VAL A 197 -7.48 -3.69 26.21
CA VAL A 197 -6.86 -2.91 25.12
C VAL A 197 -5.37 -3.21 25.01
N VAL A 198 -4.65 -3.13 26.13
CA VAL A 198 -3.19 -3.32 26.15
C VAL A 198 -2.81 -4.74 25.71
N ILE A 199 -3.55 -5.75 26.15
CA ILE A 199 -3.36 -7.17 25.78
C ILE A 199 -3.70 -7.40 24.30
N ASN A 200 -4.80 -6.80 23.80
CA ASN A 200 -5.14 -6.91 22.39
C ASN A 200 -4.09 -6.23 21.50
N ASN A 201 -3.63 -5.03 21.84
CA ASN A 201 -2.57 -4.34 21.09
C ASN A 201 -1.27 -5.15 21.08
N ALA A 202 -0.91 -5.80 22.18
CA ALA A 202 0.26 -6.68 22.23
C ALA A 202 0.13 -7.93 21.35
N LEU A 203 -1.06 -8.52 21.26
CA LEU A 203 -1.35 -9.62 20.32
C LEU A 203 -1.26 -9.16 18.86
N LEU A 204 -1.82 -7.99 18.55
CA LEU A 204 -1.77 -7.41 17.22
C LEU A 204 -0.32 -7.10 16.82
N TYR A 205 0.46 -6.48 17.71
CA TYR A 205 1.89 -6.25 17.52
C TYR A 205 2.65 -7.55 17.24
N GLN A 206 2.39 -8.62 17.99
CA GLN A 206 3.04 -9.92 17.73
C GLN A 206 2.70 -10.47 16.34
N GLY A 207 1.44 -10.37 15.90
CA GLY A 207 1.05 -10.85 14.59
C GLY A 207 1.62 -9.99 13.45
N VAL A 208 1.70 -8.66 13.61
CA VAL A 208 2.40 -7.77 12.66
C VAL A 208 3.88 -8.14 12.60
N ARG A 209 4.53 -8.33 13.76
CA ARG A 209 5.95 -8.73 13.82
C ARG A 209 6.20 -10.08 13.14
N GLU A 210 5.31 -11.05 13.34
CA GLU A 210 5.38 -12.35 12.68
C GLU A 210 5.22 -12.23 11.16
N ASN A 211 4.25 -11.44 10.70
CA ASN A 211 4.06 -11.15 9.28
C ASN A 211 5.31 -10.52 8.65
N LEU A 212 5.87 -9.48 9.27
CA LEU A 212 7.11 -8.83 8.80
C LEU A 212 8.31 -9.77 8.77
N ASN A 213 8.45 -10.65 9.77
CA ASN A 213 9.50 -11.66 9.77
C ASN A 213 9.35 -12.62 8.58
N GLN A 214 8.13 -13.05 8.27
CA GLN A 214 7.86 -13.90 7.10
C GLN A 214 8.16 -13.15 5.79
N ARG A 215 7.82 -11.86 5.70
CA ARG A 215 8.11 -10.99 4.55
C ARG A 215 9.62 -10.87 4.33
N LEU A 216 10.38 -10.57 5.38
CA LEU A 216 11.85 -10.48 5.35
C LEU A 216 12.51 -11.83 5.02
N GLN A 217 12.00 -12.93 5.56
CA GLN A 217 12.48 -14.27 5.22
C GLN A 217 12.24 -14.59 3.74
N ALA A 218 11.05 -14.29 3.22
CA ALA A 218 10.73 -14.52 1.80
C ALA A 218 11.66 -13.74 0.86
N ILE A 219 12.00 -12.49 1.21
CA ILE A 219 13.00 -11.68 0.49
C ILE A 219 14.37 -12.36 0.51
N GLN A 220 14.85 -12.80 1.69
CA GLN A 220 16.13 -13.49 1.83
C GLN A 220 16.20 -14.81 1.05
N GLU A 221 15.09 -15.53 0.98
CA GLU A 221 14.96 -16.80 0.25
C GLU A 221 14.71 -16.60 -1.26
N HIS A 222 14.52 -15.36 -1.73
CA HIS A 222 14.07 -15.05 -3.08
C HIS A 222 12.75 -15.78 -3.46
N ASP A 223 11.86 -16.00 -2.47
CA ASP A 223 10.58 -16.69 -2.63
C ASP A 223 9.41 -15.68 -2.76
N GLN A 224 9.11 -15.30 -4.00
CA GLN A 224 8.04 -14.34 -4.31
C GLN A 224 6.66 -14.84 -3.85
N ALA A 225 6.39 -16.15 -3.89
CA ALA A 225 5.09 -16.68 -3.50
C ALA A 225 4.85 -16.54 -1.99
N LYS A 226 5.88 -16.82 -1.18
CA LYS A 226 5.83 -16.56 0.28
C LYS A 226 5.71 -15.08 0.58
N PHE A 227 6.42 -14.22 -0.16
CA PHE A 227 6.31 -12.77 0.00
C PHE A 227 4.88 -12.29 -0.26
N LEU A 228 4.28 -12.67 -1.39
CA LEU A 228 2.90 -12.29 -1.71
C LEU A 228 1.86 -12.88 -0.74
N ALA A 229 2.19 -13.95 -0.01
CA ALA A 229 1.30 -14.54 0.99
C ALA A 229 1.24 -13.74 2.31
N THR A 230 2.13 -12.76 2.52
CA THR A 230 2.07 -11.88 3.70
C THR A 230 1.07 -10.73 3.52
N PHE A 231 0.60 -10.50 2.29
CA PHE A 231 -0.37 -9.46 1.98
C PHE A 231 -1.81 -9.95 2.16
N ASP A 232 -2.72 -9.00 2.41
CA ASP A 232 -4.15 -9.22 2.57
C ASP A 232 -4.71 -10.04 1.38
N PRO A 233 -5.24 -11.26 1.62
CA PRO A 233 -5.75 -12.11 0.54
C PRO A 233 -7.01 -11.56 -0.13
N ASP A 234 -7.75 -10.70 0.57
CA ASP A 234 -8.94 -10.03 0.06
C ASP A 234 -8.61 -8.66 -0.55
N GLN A 235 -7.32 -8.34 -0.79
CA GLN A 235 -6.93 -7.04 -1.34
C GLN A 235 -7.77 -6.71 -2.56
N THR A 236 -8.62 -5.69 -2.41
CA THR A 236 -9.66 -5.34 -3.37
C THR A 236 -9.08 -4.75 -4.66
N LEU A 237 -7.79 -4.40 -4.64
CA LEU A 237 -7.06 -3.80 -5.75
C LEU A 237 -6.16 -4.85 -6.39
N ALA A 238 -6.61 -5.43 -7.50
CA ALA A 238 -5.84 -6.39 -8.28
C ALA A 238 -4.45 -5.84 -8.68
N THR A 239 -4.35 -4.52 -8.88
CA THR A 239 -3.13 -3.78 -9.18
C THR A 239 -2.05 -3.94 -8.10
N THR A 240 -2.44 -3.97 -6.82
CA THR A 240 -1.47 -4.04 -5.72
C THR A 240 -0.63 -5.33 -5.76
N ARG A 241 -1.21 -6.45 -6.17
CA ARG A 241 -0.46 -7.71 -6.28
C ARG A 241 0.61 -7.68 -7.37
N VAL A 242 0.34 -6.98 -8.47
CA VAL A 242 1.29 -6.76 -9.57
C VAL A 242 2.41 -5.84 -9.09
N GLU A 243 2.07 -4.74 -8.42
CA GLU A 243 3.04 -3.79 -7.85
C GLU A 243 3.98 -4.48 -6.86
N GLN A 244 3.44 -5.28 -5.93
CA GLN A 244 4.25 -6.02 -4.96
C GLN A 244 5.13 -7.09 -5.63
N THR A 245 4.67 -7.67 -6.74
CA THR A 245 5.47 -8.59 -7.56
C THR A 245 6.68 -7.89 -8.16
N HIS A 246 6.47 -6.76 -8.83
CA HIS A 246 7.57 -6.01 -9.45
C HIS A 246 8.51 -5.42 -8.40
N TRP A 247 7.98 -4.92 -7.28
CA TRP A 247 8.77 -4.43 -6.16
C TRP A 247 9.70 -5.51 -5.59
N PHE A 248 9.18 -6.74 -5.40
CA PHE A 248 9.97 -7.87 -4.95
C PHE A 248 11.09 -8.23 -5.93
N GLN A 249 10.78 -8.23 -7.23
CA GLN A 249 11.76 -8.51 -8.28
C GLN A 249 12.88 -7.47 -8.31
N ASP A 250 12.54 -6.19 -8.15
CA ASP A 250 13.50 -5.09 -8.05
C ASP A 250 14.46 -5.27 -6.87
N LEU A 251 13.90 -5.46 -5.67
CA LEU A 251 14.68 -5.64 -4.44
C LEU A 251 15.62 -6.86 -4.56
N THR A 252 15.15 -7.95 -5.13
CA THR A 252 15.89 -9.21 -5.22
C THR A 252 16.85 -9.30 -6.43
N ALA A 253 16.84 -8.32 -7.33
CA ALA A 253 17.76 -8.25 -8.48
C ALA A 253 19.24 -7.98 -8.10
N GLY A 254 19.51 -7.62 -6.83
CA GLY A 254 20.84 -7.77 -6.22
C GLY A 254 21.61 -6.49 -5.86
N SER A 255 21.07 -5.31 -6.15
CA SER A 255 21.68 -4.02 -5.79
C SER A 255 21.57 -3.67 -4.30
N ILE A 256 20.57 -4.24 -3.62
CA ILE A 256 20.27 -3.98 -2.21
C ILE A 256 20.42 -5.28 -1.43
N ARG A 257 21.20 -5.27 -0.34
CA ARG A 257 21.54 -6.48 0.43
C ARG A 257 21.29 -6.39 1.92
N ASP A 258 21.08 -5.18 2.41
CA ASP A 258 20.92 -4.84 3.83
C ASP A 258 19.53 -4.27 4.14
N TYR A 259 18.54 -4.62 3.32
CA TYR A 259 17.14 -4.24 3.52
C TYR A 259 16.63 -4.67 4.90
N ARG A 260 16.09 -3.72 5.65
CA ARG A 260 15.45 -3.92 6.95
C ARG A 260 14.16 -3.12 7.01
N VAL A 261 13.20 -3.65 7.76
CA VAL A 261 11.99 -2.94 8.15
C VAL A 261 11.69 -3.26 9.62
N GLU A 262 11.34 -2.24 10.40
CA GLU A 262 11.07 -2.36 11.83
C GLU A 262 9.79 -1.62 12.21
N ILE A 263 9.06 -2.14 13.21
CA ILE A 263 7.87 -1.49 13.75
C ILE A 263 8.29 -0.36 14.68
N VAL A 264 7.86 0.86 14.36
CA VAL A 264 8.08 2.05 15.18
C VAL A 264 6.91 2.27 16.13
N HIS A 265 5.68 2.16 15.61
CA HIS A 265 4.47 2.44 16.37
C HIS A 265 3.30 1.60 15.85
N LEU A 266 2.40 1.21 16.74
CA LEU A 266 1.13 0.56 16.44
C LEU A 266 0.00 1.46 16.95
N GLU A 267 -0.89 1.86 16.06
CA GLU A 267 -2.14 2.52 16.41
C GLU A 267 -3.31 1.59 16.09
N VAL A 268 -4.19 1.38 17.07
CA VAL A 268 -5.38 0.55 16.91
C VAL A 268 -6.62 1.39 17.17
N SER A 269 -7.46 1.55 16.16
CA SER A 269 -8.70 2.33 16.26
C SER A 269 -9.95 1.46 16.05
N PRO A 270 -11.10 1.78 16.68
CA PRO A 270 -12.32 0.99 16.50
C PRO A 270 -12.84 1.01 15.05
N PRO A 271 -13.45 -0.09 14.56
CA PRO A 271 -13.74 -1.34 15.24
C PRO A 271 -12.62 -2.40 15.08
N MET A 272 -11.35 -1.99 14.98
CA MET A 272 -10.10 -2.78 14.84
C MET A 272 -9.35 -2.50 13.52
N HIS A 273 -9.22 -1.23 13.16
CA HIS A 273 -8.24 -0.76 12.19
C HIS A 273 -6.86 -0.76 12.84
N ILE A 274 -5.89 -1.39 12.19
CA ILE A 274 -4.52 -1.52 12.67
C ILE A 274 -3.65 -0.70 11.73
N ASP A 275 -3.11 0.42 12.22
CA ASP A 275 -2.17 1.26 11.50
C ASP A 275 -0.79 1.08 12.11
N VAL A 276 0.21 0.76 11.29
CA VAL A 276 1.56 0.47 11.74
C VAL A 276 2.50 1.47 11.10
N THR A 277 3.19 2.25 11.93
CA THR A 277 4.32 3.04 11.49
C THR A 277 5.54 2.13 11.37
N LEU A 278 6.09 2.03 10.16
CA LEU A 278 7.27 1.24 9.85
C LEU A 278 8.44 2.15 9.52
N ASN A 279 9.64 1.73 9.92
CA ASN A 279 10.89 2.33 9.47
C ASN A 279 11.63 1.33 8.58
N GLN A 280 11.85 1.73 7.33
CA GLN A 280 12.58 0.95 6.33
C GLN A 280 13.95 1.55 6.10
N THR A 281 14.98 0.69 6.12
CA THR A 281 16.37 1.08 5.87
C THR A 281 17.07 0.14 4.90
N TYR A 282 17.94 0.68 4.07
CA TYR A 282 18.81 -0.08 3.15
C TYR A 282 19.92 0.82 2.59
N THR A 283 20.92 0.24 1.95
CA THR A 283 21.98 0.95 1.23
C THR A 283 21.87 0.70 -0.27
N LEU A 284 21.88 1.78 -1.06
CA LEU A 284 21.96 1.74 -2.52
C LEU A 284 23.18 2.56 -2.99
N ASP A 285 24.08 1.95 -3.75
CA ASP A 285 25.32 2.58 -4.24
C ASP A 285 26.13 3.31 -3.15
N GLY A 286 26.16 2.74 -1.95
CA GLY A 286 26.87 3.29 -0.78
C GLY A 286 26.14 4.45 -0.07
N LYS A 287 24.93 4.81 -0.50
CA LYS A 287 24.08 5.81 0.16
C LYS A 287 23.04 5.12 1.05
N PRO A 288 22.93 5.49 2.33
CA PRO A 288 21.88 4.98 3.19
C PRO A 288 20.54 5.62 2.81
N HIS A 289 19.50 4.80 2.81
CA HIS A 289 18.09 5.20 2.74
C HIS A 289 17.43 4.84 4.07
N ASP A 290 16.64 5.77 4.59
CA ASP A 290 15.92 5.67 5.86
C ASP A 290 14.58 6.38 5.67
N LEU A 291 13.50 5.61 5.64
CA LEU A 291 12.14 6.10 5.39
C LEU A 291 11.19 5.56 6.44
N THR A 292 10.39 6.47 7.01
CA THR A 292 9.28 6.12 7.88
C THR A 292 7.96 6.31 7.13
N TYR A 293 7.10 5.29 7.15
CA TYR A 293 5.82 5.27 6.44
C TYR A 293 4.78 4.45 7.22
N HIS A 294 3.54 4.42 6.74
CA HIS A 294 2.41 3.79 7.42
C HIS A 294 1.80 2.68 6.56
N GLU A 295 1.57 1.52 7.16
CA GLU A 295 0.83 0.42 6.53
C GLU A 295 -0.38 0.04 7.39
N ALA A 296 -1.50 -0.19 6.74
CA ALA A 296 -2.66 -0.81 7.36
C ALA A 296 -2.44 -2.32 7.43
N TYR A 297 -2.84 -2.93 8.54
CA TYR A 297 -2.89 -4.37 8.71
C TYR A 297 -4.31 -4.83 8.97
N LYS A 298 -4.65 -6.01 8.45
CA LYS A 298 -5.96 -6.63 8.67
C LYS A 298 -5.82 -7.98 9.34
N PHE A 299 -6.82 -8.29 10.15
CA PHE A 299 -6.92 -9.53 10.87
C PHE A 299 -7.92 -10.47 10.19
N TYR A 300 -7.45 -11.66 9.79
CA TYR A 300 -8.26 -12.70 9.17
C TYR A 300 -8.07 -14.02 9.92
N GLY A 301 -9.10 -14.48 10.64
CA GLY A 301 -9.06 -15.75 11.37
C GLY A 301 -8.09 -15.74 12.55
N GLU A 302 -6.88 -16.28 12.39
CA GLU A 302 -5.76 -16.15 13.34
C GLU A 302 -4.56 -15.37 12.73
N GLY A 303 -4.60 -15.01 11.45
CA GLY A 303 -3.52 -14.34 10.74
C GLY A 303 -3.65 -12.82 10.69
N ILE A 304 -2.51 -12.15 10.68
CA ILE A 304 -2.39 -10.71 10.39
C ILE A 304 -1.69 -10.55 9.05
N PHE A 305 -2.26 -9.68 8.21
CA PHE A 305 -1.82 -9.49 6.84
C PHE A 305 -1.62 -8.00 6.53
N ASP A 306 -0.58 -7.71 5.76
CA ASP A 306 -0.28 -6.38 5.24
C ASP A 306 -1.34 -5.99 4.22
N ALA A 307 -2.14 -4.98 4.54
CA ALA A 307 -3.20 -4.47 3.66
C ALA A 307 -2.73 -3.29 2.78
N GLY A 308 -1.44 -2.94 2.85
CA GLY A 308 -0.84 -1.80 2.16
C GLY A 308 -1.14 -0.47 2.83
N GLU A 309 -0.92 0.62 2.09
CA GLU A 309 -1.18 1.98 2.57
C GLU A 309 -2.64 2.18 3.00
N ASN A 310 -2.84 2.97 4.06
CA ASN A 310 -4.16 3.32 4.58
C ASN A 310 -4.85 4.38 3.69
N PHE A 311 -5.24 3.96 2.49
CA PHE A 311 -5.89 4.83 1.52
C PHE A 311 -7.41 4.84 1.67
N TYR A 312 -7.97 6.03 1.56
CA TYR A 312 -9.36 6.27 1.23
C TYR A 312 -9.55 6.21 -0.27
N SER A 313 -10.70 5.76 -0.73
CA SER A 313 -11.03 5.67 -2.16
C SER A 313 -12.08 6.69 -2.56
N LEU A 314 -11.88 7.36 -3.69
CA LEU A 314 -12.78 8.33 -4.29
C LEU A 314 -13.07 7.93 -5.74
N PRO A 315 -14.20 7.25 -6.02
CA PRO A 315 -14.55 6.81 -7.36
C PRO A 315 -15.09 7.97 -8.25
N SER A 316 -14.94 7.81 -9.55
CA SER A 316 -15.56 8.60 -10.62
C SER A 316 -16.15 7.68 -11.70
N GLU A 317 -16.27 8.09 -12.96
CA GLU A 317 -16.79 7.22 -14.03
C GLU A 317 -15.72 6.21 -14.45
N HIS A 318 -14.51 6.69 -14.74
CA HIS A 318 -13.41 5.89 -15.28
C HIS A 318 -12.31 5.58 -14.27
N PHE A 319 -12.30 6.22 -13.09
CA PHE A 319 -11.20 6.11 -12.12
C PHE A 319 -11.65 5.84 -10.69
N VAL A 320 -10.73 5.29 -9.90
CA VAL A 320 -10.79 5.32 -8.44
C VAL A 320 -9.50 5.92 -7.91
N VAL A 321 -9.60 7.07 -7.25
CA VAL A 321 -8.44 7.74 -6.63
C VAL A 321 -8.28 7.26 -5.20
N HIS A 322 -7.12 6.68 -4.88
CA HIS A 322 -6.71 6.21 -3.56
C HIS A 322 -5.76 7.22 -2.92
N PHE A 323 -6.04 7.68 -1.71
CA PHE A 323 -5.34 8.82 -1.09
C PHE A 323 -5.32 8.74 0.44
N ALA A 324 -4.29 9.31 1.06
CA ALA A 324 -4.26 9.52 2.52
C ALA A 324 -5.33 10.55 2.93
N LYS A 325 -5.96 10.41 4.09
CA LYS A 325 -7.09 11.25 4.54
C LYS A 325 -6.82 12.75 4.40
N GLU A 326 -5.61 13.17 4.71
CA GLU A 326 -5.15 14.56 4.71
C GLU A 326 -5.09 15.16 3.30
N ASP A 327 -5.07 14.32 2.26
CA ASP A 327 -4.96 14.70 0.86
C ASP A 327 -6.31 14.70 0.12
N GLU A 328 -7.44 14.61 0.83
CA GLU A 328 -8.79 14.55 0.22
C GLU A 328 -9.06 15.68 -0.78
N ALA A 329 -8.65 16.91 -0.46
CA ALA A 329 -8.84 18.04 -1.35
C ALA A 329 -8.04 17.88 -2.67
N THR A 330 -6.80 17.38 -2.57
CA THR A 330 -5.97 17.07 -3.74
C THR A 330 -6.56 15.91 -4.53
N ALA A 331 -7.06 14.87 -3.85
CA ALA A 331 -7.68 13.71 -4.49
C ALA A 331 -8.90 14.09 -5.32
N ARG A 332 -9.74 15.02 -4.84
CA ARG A 332 -10.87 15.56 -5.62
C ARG A 332 -10.40 16.28 -6.88
N LYS A 333 -9.34 17.09 -6.79
CA LYS A 333 -8.73 17.75 -7.96
C LYS A 333 -8.19 16.72 -8.95
N VAL A 334 -7.42 15.73 -8.47
CA VAL A 334 -6.85 14.66 -9.30
C VAL A 334 -7.94 13.87 -10.01
N ARG A 335 -9.02 13.50 -9.31
CA ARG A 335 -10.17 12.82 -9.89
C ARG A 335 -10.78 13.62 -11.05
N ASP A 336 -11.03 14.90 -10.83
CA ASP A 336 -11.65 15.75 -11.86
C ASP A 336 -10.69 15.96 -13.05
N GLU A 337 -9.38 16.11 -12.79
CA GLU A 337 -8.36 16.17 -13.84
C GLU A 337 -8.16 14.85 -14.57
N ALA A 338 -8.38 13.69 -13.92
CA ALA A 338 -8.32 12.38 -14.54
C ALA A 338 -9.46 12.15 -15.54
N GLU A 339 -10.69 12.52 -15.18
CA GLU A 339 -11.82 12.46 -16.12
C GLU A 339 -11.61 13.41 -17.31
N ALA A 340 -11.07 14.61 -17.05
CA ALA A 340 -10.74 15.55 -18.08
C ALA A 340 -9.58 15.07 -18.98
N ALA A 341 -8.59 14.37 -18.42
CA ALA A 341 -7.50 13.72 -19.14
C ALA A 341 -8.02 12.61 -20.05
N TYR A 342 -8.93 11.78 -19.55
CA TYR A 342 -9.58 10.72 -20.30
C TYR A 342 -10.35 11.25 -21.51
N ALA A 343 -11.17 12.29 -21.32
CA ALA A 343 -11.93 12.90 -22.40
C ALA A 343 -11.03 13.50 -23.50
N ASP A 344 -9.93 14.14 -23.12
CA ASP A 344 -8.94 14.65 -24.08
C ASP A 344 -8.26 13.52 -24.84
N LEU A 345 -7.86 12.45 -24.13
CA LEU A 345 -7.18 11.32 -24.74
C LEU A 345 -8.09 10.58 -25.72
N GLN A 346 -9.39 10.45 -25.43
CA GLN A 346 -10.36 9.91 -26.39
C GLN A 346 -10.40 10.70 -27.71
N THR A 347 -10.10 12.00 -27.66
CA THR A 347 -10.03 12.85 -28.86
C THR A 347 -8.70 12.67 -29.59
N ARG A 348 -7.57 12.59 -28.88
CA ARG A 348 -6.22 12.46 -29.48
C ARG A 348 -5.86 11.05 -29.90
N TYR A 349 -6.36 10.04 -29.19
CA TYR A 349 -6.20 8.62 -29.46
C TYR A 349 -7.56 7.91 -29.36
N PRO A 350 -8.39 8.01 -30.42
CA PRO A 350 -9.66 7.29 -30.44
C PRO A 350 -9.43 5.78 -30.37
N HIS A 351 -10.10 5.12 -29.43
CA HIS A 351 -10.03 3.67 -29.27
C HIS A 351 -11.43 3.10 -29.01
N ASP A 352 -11.71 1.95 -29.61
CA ASP A 352 -13.07 1.40 -29.71
C ASP A 352 -13.58 0.77 -28.40
N THR A 353 -12.75 0.69 -27.36
CA THR A 353 -13.10 0.00 -26.11
C THR A 353 -12.42 0.68 -24.91
N PRO A 354 -13.18 1.38 -24.05
CA PRO A 354 -12.69 1.81 -22.74
C PRO A 354 -12.06 0.65 -21.98
N PRO A 355 -11.13 0.90 -21.04
CA PRO A 355 -10.74 -0.12 -20.08
C PRO A 355 -12.02 -0.73 -19.47
N GLY A 356 -12.14 -2.06 -19.48
CA GLY A 356 -13.35 -2.75 -18.98
C GLY A 356 -13.57 -2.64 -17.46
N HIS A 357 -12.82 -1.75 -16.80
CA HIS A 357 -12.75 -1.51 -15.37
C HIS A 357 -12.35 -0.06 -15.11
N GLN A 358 -12.59 0.43 -13.89
CA GLN A 358 -12.07 1.73 -13.46
C GLN A 358 -10.56 1.63 -13.24
N LEU A 359 -9.80 2.64 -13.68
CA LEU A 359 -8.36 2.71 -13.45
C LEU A 359 -8.07 3.26 -12.06
N ASP A 360 -7.18 2.57 -11.33
CA ASP A 360 -6.74 3.02 -10.01
C ASP A 360 -5.68 4.12 -10.14
N ILE A 361 -5.82 5.19 -9.34
CA ILE A 361 -4.80 6.22 -9.15
C ILE A 361 -4.40 6.25 -7.67
N LYS A 362 -3.14 5.94 -7.33
CA LYS A 362 -2.61 6.04 -5.96
C LYS A 362 -1.85 7.35 -5.75
N LEU A 363 -2.25 8.12 -4.74
CA LEU A 363 -1.63 9.40 -4.37
C LEU A 363 -0.74 9.25 -3.14
N TYR A 364 0.56 9.43 -3.36
CA TYR A 364 1.59 9.37 -2.32
C TYR A 364 1.99 10.78 -1.87
N ARG A 365 2.02 11.02 -0.56
CA ARG A 365 2.28 12.35 0.00
C ARG A 365 3.76 12.75 0.00
N ASP A 366 4.63 11.75 0.07
CA ASP A 366 6.07 11.91 -0.03
C ASP A 366 6.56 11.37 -1.38
N PRO A 367 7.21 12.21 -2.21
CA PRO A 367 7.86 11.74 -3.44
C PRO A 367 8.85 10.61 -3.21
N GLU A 368 9.48 10.51 -2.03
CA GLU A 368 10.36 9.38 -1.71
C GLU A 368 9.58 8.09 -1.45
N GLN A 369 8.42 8.18 -0.80
CA GLN A 369 7.51 7.04 -0.63
C GLN A 369 6.94 6.58 -1.97
N LEU A 370 6.60 7.52 -2.88
CA LEU A 370 6.24 7.20 -4.26
C LEU A 370 7.35 6.43 -4.98
N ARG A 371 8.60 6.92 -4.91
CA ARG A 371 9.73 6.26 -5.55
C ARG A 371 9.89 4.83 -5.03
N GLN A 372 9.85 4.66 -3.71
CA GLN A 372 10.05 3.37 -3.06
C GLN A 372 8.87 2.42 -3.23
N SER A 373 7.65 2.89 -3.49
CA SER A 373 6.49 2.04 -3.81
C SER A 373 6.52 1.50 -5.25
N VAL A 374 7.43 2.01 -6.07
CA VAL A 374 7.67 1.54 -7.44
C VAL A 374 8.90 0.62 -7.47
N LYS A 375 10.09 1.16 -7.19
CA LYS A 375 11.37 0.44 -7.25
C LYS A 375 12.33 1.07 -6.24
N LEU A 376 12.91 0.25 -5.37
CA LEU A 376 13.92 0.70 -4.41
C LEU A 376 15.23 1.09 -5.10
N SER A 377 15.59 0.38 -6.18
CA SER A 377 16.83 0.61 -6.93
C SER A 377 16.84 1.89 -7.77
N PHE A 378 15.70 2.57 -7.89
CA PHE A 378 15.54 3.73 -8.76
C PHE A 378 16.28 4.96 -8.20
N ALA A 379 17.20 5.56 -8.95
CA ALA A 379 18.12 6.56 -8.40
C ALA A 379 17.54 8.00 -8.31
N TRP A 380 16.36 8.26 -8.87
CA TRP A 380 15.78 9.60 -9.00
C TRP A 380 14.27 9.64 -8.70
N GLN A 381 13.71 10.84 -8.51
CA GLN A 381 12.28 11.02 -8.24
C GLN A 381 11.51 11.32 -9.53
N PHE A 382 10.39 10.64 -9.74
CA PHE A 382 9.50 10.85 -10.89
C PHE A 382 8.18 11.50 -10.46
N ALA A 383 7.50 12.10 -11.42
CA ALA A 383 6.25 12.83 -11.18
C ALA A 383 5.00 11.94 -11.25
N GLY A 384 5.11 10.83 -11.96
CA GLY A 384 4.11 9.80 -12.13
C GLY A 384 4.76 8.50 -12.58
N TRP A 385 4.03 7.40 -12.42
CA TRP A 385 4.47 6.09 -12.84
C TRP A 385 3.28 5.19 -13.18
N TYR A 386 3.44 4.40 -14.23
CA TYR A 386 2.55 3.31 -14.59
C TYR A 386 3.35 2.19 -15.26
N GLU A 387 3.00 0.95 -14.94
CA GLU A 387 3.45 -0.26 -15.61
C GLU A 387 2.26 -1.18 -15.87
N TYR A 388 2.41 -2.14 -16.78
CA TYR A 388 1.30 -3.01 -17.17
C TYR A 388 0.65 -3.70 -15.97
N GLY A 389 -0.65 -3.48 -15.80
CA GLY A 389 -1.44 -4.10 -14.73
C GLY A 389 -1.26 -3.47 -13.35
N GLU A 390 -0.51 -2.37 -13.23
CA GLU A 390 -0.40 -1.57 -12.01
C GLU A 390 -1.42 -0.44 -11.95
N SER A 391 -1.52 0.23 -10.80
CA SER A 391 -2.21 1.52 -10.70
C SER A 391 -1.34 2.64 -11.27
N ILE A 392 -1.98 3.74 -11.67
CA ILE A 392 -1.27 5.00 -11.92
C ILE A 392 -0.84 5.56 -10.56
N LYS A 393 0.46 5.76 -10.34
CA LYS A 393 1.00 6.27 -9.08
C LYS A 393 1.47 7.71 -9.28
N LEU A 394 1.02 8.62 -8.41
CA LEU A 394 1.34 10.05 -8.48
C LEU A 394 1.71 10.58 -7.09
N SER A 395 2.44 11.69 -7.05
CA SER A 395 2.65 12.44 -5.81
C SER A 395 1.48 13.40 -5.57
N SER A 396 0.93 13.45 -4.34
CA SER A 396 -0.10 14.43 -3.95
C SER A 396 0.44 15.86 -3.86
N LYS A 397 1.77 16.02 -3.91
CA LYS A 397 2.44 17.30 -4.16
C LYS A 397 2.73 17.39 -5.65
N PRO A 398 2.16 18.34 -6.39
CA PRO A 398 2.19 18.34 -7.86
C PRO A 398 3.56 18.66 -8.48
N GLY A 399 4.65 18.75 -7.69
CA GLY A 399 5.97 19.16 -8.15
C GLY A 399 5.99 20.60 -8.68
N ALA A 400 7.05 20.95 -9.41
CA ALA A 400 7.26 22.33 -9.90
C ALA A 400 6.25 22.80 -10.96
N THR A 401 5.66 21.89 -11.74
CA THR A 401 4.72 22.25 -12.83
C THR A 401 3.27 22.38 -12.38
N GLY A 402 2.86 21.76 -11.26
CA GLY A 402 1.51 21.96 -10.72
C GLY A 402 0.38 21.19 -11.43
N GLU A 403 0.67 20.51 -12.54
CA GLU A 403 -0.32 19.92 -13.45
C GLU A 403 -0.46 18.41 -13.24
N TYR A 404 -1.66 17.92 -12.90
CA TYR A 404 -1.95 16.48 -12.85
C TYR A 404 -2.48 15.97 -14.18
N ARG A 405 -3.33 16.75 -14.86
CA ARG A 405 -3.97 16.36 -16.12
C ARG A 405 -2.98 15.82 -17.16
N SER A 406 -1.91 16.56 -17.44
CA SER A 406 -0.89 16.15 -18.42
C SER A 406 -0.12 14.90 -18.00
N LYS A 407 0.18 14.75 -16.71
CA LYS A 407 0.82 13.53 -16.16
C LYS A 407 -0.11 12.33 -16.23
N ILE A 408 -1.37 12.50 -15.86
CA ILE A 408 -2.38 11.45 -15.95
C ILE A 408 -2.55 11.03 -17.42
N GLN A 409 -2.59 11.97 -18.36
CA GLN A 409 -2.61 11.65 -19.80
C GLN A 409 -1.39 10.83 -20.21
N HIS A 410 -0.19 11.17 -19.74
CA HIS A 410 1.04 10.42 -20.01
C HIS A 410 0.91 8.96 -19.52
N GLU A 411 0.54 8.76 -18.26
CA GLU A 411 0.41 7.42 -17.67
C GLU A 411 -0.74 6.61 -18.30
N MET A 412 -1.83 7.26 -18.71
CA MET A 412 -2.93 6.59 -19.42
C MET A 412 -2.53 6.12 -20.81
N VAL A 413 -1.64 6.84 -21.50
CA VAL A 413 -1.13 6.39 -22.79
C VAL A 413 -0.29 5.13 -22.60
N HIS A 414 0.46 5.02 -21.51
CA HIS A 414 1.13 3.78 -21.15
C HIS A 414 0.13 2.64 -20.93
N GLU A 415 -0.91 2.83 -20.12
CA GLU A 415 -1.98 1.83 -19.91
C GLU A 415 -2.54 1.31 -21.23
N LEU A 416 -2.93 2.23 -22.10
CA LEU A 416 -3.54 1.90 -23.37
C LEU A 416 -2.56 1.21 -24.32
N THR A 417 -1.37 1.78 -24.53
CA THR A 417 -0.44 1.31 -25.56
C THR A 417 0.31 0.06 -25.16
N ILE A 418 0.64 -0.10 -23.87
CA ILE A 418 1.25 -1.33 -23.36
C ILE A 418 0.23 -2.48 -23.43
N GLY A 419 -1.04 -2.23 -23.10
CA GLY A 419 -2.12 -3.20 -23.27
C GLY A 419 -2.35 -3.61 -24.72
N LEU A 420 -2.46 -2.64 -25.64
CA LEU A 420 -2.65 -2.90 -27.07
C LEU A 420 -1.45 -3.61 -27.73
N SER A 421 -0.25 -3.39 -27.22
CA SER A 421 0.98 -4.02 -27.71
C SER A 421 1.32 -5.33 -27.00
N ASN A 422 0.49 -5.78 -26.04
CA ASN A 422 0.74 -6.99 -25.28
C ASN A 422 2.11 -6.97 -24.55
N ASN A 423 2.49 -5.81 -24.03
CA ASN A 423 3.79 -5.51 -23.38
C ASN A 423 5.03 -5.69 -24.29
N ASN A 424 4.91 -5.36 -25.60
CA ASN A 424 5.99 -5.50 -26.60
C ASN A 424 6.58 -4.17 -27.09
N LEU A 425 6.32 -3.06 -26.41
CA LEU A 425 6.93 -1.77 -26.75
C LEU A 425 8.35 -1.71 -26.18
N PRO A 426 9.37 -1.31 -26.96
CA PRO A 426 10.63 -0.89 -26.37
C PRO A 426 10.41 0.41 -25.59
N TYR A 427 11.21 0.63 -24.56
CA TYR A 427 11.04 1.68 -23.57
C TYR A 427 10.92 3.07 -24.22
N TRP A 428 11.79 3.35 -25.18
CA TRP A 428 11.79 4.65 -25.87
C TRP A 428 10.49 4.88 -26.65
N LEU A 429 9.90 3.84 -27.23
CA LEU A 429 8.67 3.97 -27.99
C LEU A 429 7.47 4.15 -27.06
N ALA A 430 7.44 3.42 -25.93
CA ALA A 430 6.42 3.63 -24.89
C ALA A 430 6.43 5.08 -24.39
N GLU A 431 7.60 5.58 -23.97
CA GLU A 431 7.73 6.97 -23.48
C GLU A 431 7.49 8.01 -24.58
N GLY A 432 7.88 7.71 -25.82
CA GLY A 432 7.63 8.58 -26.96
C GLY A 432 6.15 8.70 -27.29
N LEU A 433 5.40 7.60 -27.23
CA LEU A 433 3.95 7.59 -27.41
C LEU A 433 3.27 8.40 -26.31
N ALA A 434 3.64 8.15 -25.05
CA ALA A 434 3.10 8.89 -23.91
C ALA A 434 3.37 10.39 -24.00
N THR A 435 4.62 10.78 -24.31
CA THR A 435 5.00 12.18 -24.51
C THR A 435 4.22 12.84 -25.66
N TYR A 436 4.03 12.14 -26.78
CA TYR A 436 3.34 12.68 -27.96
C TYR A 436 1.83 12.86 -27.73
N TYR A 437 1.17 11.87 -27.13
CA TYR A 437 -0.29 11.88 -26.96
C TYR A 437 -0.74 12.67 -25.74
N ALA A 438 0.11 12.85 -24.72
CA ALA A 438 -0.15 13.75 -23.61
C ALA A 438 0.09 15.23 -23.95
N ALA A 439 0.88 15.52 -24.98
CA ALA A 439 1.10 16.89 -25.44
C ALA A 439 -0.14 17.47 -26.14
N PRO A 440 -0.44 18.77 -25.96
CA PRO A 440 -1.46 19.46 -26.74
C PRO A 440 -1.26 19.29 -28.25
N GLU A 441 -2.36 19.21 -28.99
CA GLU A 441 -2.29 19.12 -30.44
C GLU A 441 -1.56 20.35 -31.02
N GLY A 442 -0.58 20.09 -31.89
CA GLY A 442 0.20 21.15 -32.53
C GLY A 442 1.37 21.69 -31.71
N SER A 443 1.70 21.10 -30.55
CA SER A 443 2.91 21.47 -29.80
C SER A 443 4.17 21.53 -30.67
N GLU A 444 5.01 22.53 -30.40
CA GLU A 444 6.27 22.74 -31.09
C GLU A 444 7.30 21.64 -30.76
N VAL A 445 8.18 21.37 -31.72
CA VAL A 445 9.23 20.35 -31.61
C VAL A 445 10.46 21.02 -30.99
N THR A 446 10.78 20.69 -29.75
CA THR A 446 12.00 21.19 -29.12
C THR A 446 13.21 20.43 -29.65
N VAL A 447 14.20 21.13 -30.21
CA VAL A 447 15.39 20.50 -30.81
C VAL A 447 16.63 20.65 -29.92
N PHE A 448 17.14 19.52 -29.41
CA PHE A 448 18.35 19.45 -28.57
C PHE A 448 19.63 19.14 -29.39
N PRO A 449 20.85 19.27 -28.81
CA PRO A 449 22.12 18.92 -29.46
C PRO A 449 22.12 17.49 -30.07
N MET A 450 22.90 17.31 -31.13
CA MET A 450 22.71 16.21 -32.10
C MET A 450 23.24 14.85 -31.63
N GLU A 451 24.06 14.83 -30.58
CA GLU A 451 24.78 13.64 -30.11
C GLU A 451 23.88 12.58 -29.46
N TYR A 452 22.58 12.88 -29.24
CA TYR A 452 21.59 11.98 -28.63
C TYR A 452 20.40 11.64 -29.54
N ASN A 453 20.33 12.15 -30.76
CA ASN A 453 19.08 12.19 -31.54
C ASN A 453 18.91 11.01 -32.52
N SER A 454 19.02 9.74 -32.10
CA SER A 454 18.77 8.60 -33.01
C SER A 454 18.05 7.44 -32.33
N ILE A 455 17.27 6.68 -33.11
CA ILE A 455 16.57 5.46 -32.62
C ILE A 455 17.59 4.49 -32.00
N ALA A 456 18.68 4.21 -32.74
CA ALA A 456 19.73 3.31 -32.26
C ALA A 456 20.42 3.80 -30.98
N LYS A 457 20.50 5.11 -30.74
CA LYS A 457 21.06 5.64 -29.49
C LYS A 457 20.09 5.45 -28.33
N LEU A 458 18.79 5.71 -28.53
CA LEU A 458 17.76 5.48 -27.50
C LEU A 458 17.74 4.02 -27.06
N GLU A 459 17.83 3.08 -27.99
CA GLU A 459 17.87 1.63 -27.72
C GLU A 459 19.13 1.15 -26.97
N THR A 460 20.14 2.03 -26.78
CA THR A 460 21.32 1.72 -25.96
C THR A 460 21.29 2.33 -24.56
N ILE A 461 20.27 3.15 -24.27
CA ILE A 461 20.15 3.88 -23.01
C ILE A 461 19.19 3.12 -22.10
N ASN A 462 19.66 2.72 -20.92
CA ASN A 462 18.77 2.31 -19.85
C ASN A 462 18.30 3.58 -19.11
N LEU A 463 17.06 4.00 -19.36
CA LEU A 463 16.45 5.19 -18.74
C LEU A 463 16.46 5.11 -17.21
N GLU A 464 16.20 3.92 -16.65
CA GLU A 464 16.12 3.71 -15.21
C GLU A 464 17.47 3.91 -14.51
N ALA A 465 18.57 3.69 -15.24
CA ALA A 465 19.94 3.85 -14.75
C ALA A 465 20.50 5.28 -14.93
N LEU A 466 19.77 6.18 -15.59
CA LEU A 466 20.21 7.57 -15.73
C LEU A 466 20.09 8.31 -14.40
N THR A 467 21.07 9.17 -14.12
CA THR A 467 21.07 10.03 -12.92
C THR A 467 21.15 11.52 -13.23
N ASP A 468 21.42 11.89 -14.48
CA ASP A 468 21.52 13.28 -14.92
C ASP A 468 20.18 13.77 -15.48
N ASN A 469 19.63 14.84 -14.90
CA ASN A 469 18.32 15.39 -15.27
C ASN A 469 18.25 15.86 -16.74
N LEU A 470 19.37 16.33 -17.30
CA LEU A 470 19.41 16.77 -18.69
C LEU A 470 19.41 15.55 -19.63
N GLU A 471 20.14 14.49 -19.31
CA GLU A 471 20.10 13.23 -20.06
C GLU A 471 18.71 12.60 -20.03
N ILE A 472 18.06 12.54 -18.86
CA ILE A 472 16.68 12.07 -18.70
C ILE A 472 15.74 12.90 -19.58
N SER A 473 15.79 14.23 -19.46
CA SER A 473 14.94 15.11 -20.27
C SER A 473 15.18 14.95 -21.78
N ASN A 474 16.43 14.78 -22.19
CA ASN A 474 16.78 14.56 -23.59
C ASN A 474 16.21 13.23 -24.13
N TYR A 475 16.18 12.18 -23.31
CA TYR A 475 15.59 10.89 -23.68
C TYR A 475 14.11 11.04 -24.02
N TYR A 476 13.31 11.59 -23.08
CA TYR A 476 11.87 11.82 -23.27
C TYR A 476 11.59 12.69 -24.51
N ASN A 477 12.30 13.81 -24.65
CA ASN A 477 12.09 14.72 -25.77
C ASN A 477 12.45 14.08 -27.11
N THR A 478 13.55 13.32 -27.17
CA THR A 478 13.96 12.65 -28.42
C THR A 478 12.94 11.57 -28.80
N ALA A 479 12.52 10.76 -27.83
CA ALA A 479 11.49 9.75 -28.03
C ALA A 479 10.17 10.34 -28.54
N GLY A 480 9.65 11.38 -27.87
CA GLY A 480 8.44 12.08 -28.27
C GLY A 480 8.55 12.74 -29.65
N ASN A 481 9.71 13.30 -29.98
CA ASN A 481 9.94 13.89 -31.30
C ASN A 481 10.00 12.85 -32.42
N ILE A 482 10.51 11.64 -32.17
CA ILE A 482 10.49 10.55 -33.16
C ILE A 482 9.06 10.10 -33.43
N VAL A 483 8.23 9.97 -32.39
CA VAL A 483 6.80 9.66 -32.57
C VAL A 483 6.08 10.80 -33.30
N THR A 484 6.42 12.06 -32.99
CA THR A 484 5.93 13.23 -33.74
C THR A 484 6.31 13.15 -35.21
N PHE A 485 7.54 12.73 -35.52
CA PHE A 485 7.99 12.50 -36.89
C PHE A 485 7.17 11.40 -37.56
N PHE A 486 6.93 10.26 -36.89
CA PHE A 486 6.09 9.20 -37.45
C PHE A 486 4.68 9.68 -37.74
N ALA A 487 4.05 10.37 -36.77
CA ALA A 487 2.70 10.90 -36.92
C ALA A 487 2.60 11.94 -38.05
N LYS A 488 3.54 12.90 -38.12
CA LYS A 488 3.51 13.97 -39.14
C LYS A 488 3.92 13.49 -40.54
N THR A 489 4.71 12.42 -40.64
CA THR A 489 5.25 11.93 -41.94
C THR A 489 4.41 10.80 -42.53
N TYR A 490 3.95 9.87 -41.69
CA TYR A 490 3.22 8.67 -42.14
C TYR A 490 1.76 8.64 -41.67
N GLY A 491 1.35 9.59 -40.83
CA GLY A 491 0.01 9.65 -40.27
C GLY A 491 -0.11 8.91 -38.94
N GLU A 492 -0.95 9.42 -38.04
CA GLU A 492 -1.20 8.78 -36.73
C GLU A 492 -1.83 7.39 -36.84
N GLU A 493 -2.57 7.11 -37.93
CA GLU A 493 -3.12 5.77 -38.17
C GLU A 493 -2.01 4.72 -38.27
N LYS A 494 -0.90 5.04 -38.93
CA LYS A 494 0.27 4.15 -39.02
C LYS A 494 0.98 3.96 -37.68
N VAL A 495 1.00 4.99 -36.83
CA VAL A 495 1.51 4.87 -35.45
C VAL A 495 0.65 3.90 -34.65
N ARG A 496 -0.68 4.00 -34.74
CA ARG A 496 -1.60 3.06 -34.08
C ARG A 496 -1.50 1.65 -34.65
N GLU A 497 -1.31 1.50 -35.95
CA GLU A 497 -1.06 0.20 -36.61
C GLU A 497 0.23 -0.44 -36.09
N LEU A 498 1.30 0.34 -35.87
CA LEU A 498 2.54 -0.15 -35.26
C LEU A 498 2.29 -0.75 -33.87
N VAL A 499 1.58 -0.03 -33.00
CA VAL A 499 1.25 -0.50 -31.64
C VAL A 499 0.46 -1.81 -31.71
N LYS A 500 -0.57 -1.88 -32.57
CA LYS A 500 -1.37 -3.09 -32.77
C LYS A 500 -0.55 -4.26 -33.33
N ALA A 501 0.35 -4.00 -34.27
CA ALA A 501 1.20 -5.02 -34.88
C ALA A 501 2.22 -5.61 -33.89
N LEU A 502 2.67 -4.83 -32.89
CA LEU A 502 3.46 -5.32 -31.77
C LEU A 502 2.64 -6.20 -30.81
N GLY A 503 1.33 -5.97 -30.72
CA GLY A 503 0.39 -6.81 -29.97
C GLY A 503 0.19 -8.22 -30.55
N GLU A 504 0.66 -8.48 -31.77
CA GLU A 504 0.62 -9.82 -32.37
C GLU A 504 1.64 -10.79 -31.74
N TYR A 505 2.66 -10.26 -31.04
CA TYR A 505 3.64 -11.08 -30.34
C TYR A 505 3.08 -11.57 -28.99
N PRO A 506 3.57 -12.72 -28.47
CA PRO A 506 3.18 -13.21 -27.16
C PRO A 506 3.48 -12.22 -26.02
N TYR A 507 2.64 -12.25 -24.99
CA TYR A 507 2.76 -11.43 -23.79
C TYR A 507 4.09 -11.71 -23.08
N GLN A 508 4.66 -10.67 -22.46
CA GLN A 508 5.87 -10.76 -21.64
C GLN A 508 5.57 -10.25 -20.23
N GLU A 509 5.86 -11.06 -19.21
CA GLU A 509 5.63 -10.71 -17.80
C GLU A 509 6.77 -9.89 -17.22
N GLY A 510 6.46 -8.77 -16.57
CA GLY A 510 7.43 -7.84 -15.96
C GLY A 510 7.34 -6.42 -16.55
N THR A 511 8.10 -5.50 -15.97
CA THR A 511 8.15 -4.09 -16.41
C THR A 511 8.73 -3.95 -17.82
N VAL A 512 8.37 -2.88 -18.54
CA VAL A 512 8.87 -2.61 -19.90
C VAL A 512 10.41 -2.63 -19.96
N GLY A 513 11.10 -2.12 -18.94
CA GLY A 513 12.56 -2.12 -18.85
C GLY A 513 13.22 -3.49 -18.82
N VAL A 514 12.54 -4.52 -18.32
CA VAL A 514 13.10 -5.88 -18.26
C VAL A 514 13.21 -6.50 -19.66
N HIS A 515 12.27 -6.16 -20.55
CA HIS A 515 12.15 -6.77 -21.89
C HIS A 515 12.69 -5.89 -23.02
N ASP A 516 13.30 -4.75 -22.69
CA ASP A 516 13.60 -3.69 -23.65
C ASP A 516 14.41 -4.17 -24.87
N ALA A 517 15.43 -5.00 -24.65
CA ALA A 517 16.26 -5.54 -25.73
C ALA A 517 15.49 -6.46 -26.70
N GLU A 518 14.61 -7.33 -26.17
CA GLU A 518 13.76 -8.20 -26.99
C GLU A 518 12.65 -7.39 -27.68
N ASN A 519 12.09 -6.39 -26.99
CA ASN A 519 11.10 -5.48 -27.55
C ASN A 519 11.68 -4.64 -28.70
N ALA A 520 12.92 -4.18 -28.59
CA ALA A 520 13.62 -3.49 -29.67
C ALA A 520 13.78 -4.39 -30.91
N LYS A 521 14.11 -5.67 -30.71
CA LYS A 521 14.19 -6.65 -31.80
C LYS A 521 12.82 -6.85 -32.47
N ARG A 522 11.75 -7.06 -31.69
CA ARG A 522 10.37 -7.20 -32.21
C ARG A 522 9.92 -5.94 -32.94
N LEU A 523 10.32 -4.76 -32.48
CA LEU A 523 10.10 -3.51 -33.19
C LEU A 523 10.77 -3.54 -34.57
N HIS A 524 12.06 -3.88 -34.65
CA HIS A 524 12.80 -3.89 -35.91
C HIS A 524 12.23 -4.89 -36.93
N GLU A 525 11.68 -6.02 -36.46
CA GLU A 525 10.96 -6.99 -37.30
C GLU A 525 9.59 -6.45 -37.77
N THR A 526 8.96 -5.58 -37.00
CA THR A 526 7.63 -5.04 -37.26
C THR A 526 7.63 -3.81 -38.16
N LEU A 527 8.64 -2.94 -38.03
CA LEU A 527 8.75 -1.68 -38.79
C LEU A 527 8.63 -1.88 -40.32
N PRO A 528 9.27 -2.88 -40.96
CA PRO A 528 9.11 -3.12 -42.39
C PRO A 528 7.69 -3.50 -42.80
N ARG A 529 6.95 -4.22 -41.95
CA ARG A 529 5.57 -4.64 -42.23
C ARG A 529 4.63 -3.45 -42.22
N VAL A 530 4.82 -2.52 -41.29
CA VAL A 530 3.92 -1.38 -41.05
C VAL A 530 4.30 -0.18 -41.93
N PHE A 531 5.57 0.22 -41.96
CA PHE A 531 6.06 1.41 -42.66
C PHE A 531 6.69 1.10 -44.02
N GLY A 532 6.91 -0.17 -44.37
CA GLY A 532 7.67 -0.54 -45.57
C GLY A 532 9.16 -0.18 -45.47
N LYS A 533 9.67 0.06 -44.26
CA LYS A 533 11.02 0.57 -43.99
C LYS A 533 11.65 -0.11 -42.78
N THR A 534 12.95 -0.32 -42.84
CA THR A 534 13.78 -0.77 -41.72
C THR A 534 14.01 0.34 -40.70
N SER A 535 14.47 -0.02 -39.50
CA SER A 535 14.83 0.94 -38.44
C SER A 535 15.90 1.93 -38.93
N GLU A 536 16.89 1.46 -39.69
CA GLU A 536 17.97 2.29 -40.23
C GLU A 536 17.45 3.32 -41.26
N GLN A 537 16.52 2.90 -42.12
CA GLN A 537 15.87 3.78 -43.10
C GLN A 537 15.03 4.85 -42.41
N LEU A 538 14.21 4.45 -41.42
CA LEU A 538 13.41 5.38 -40.63
C LEU A 538 14.28 6.35 -39.84
N ASN A 539 15.38 5.87 -39.25
CA ASN A 539 16.35 6.71 -38.56
C ASN A 539 17.00 7.73 -39.51
N ALA A 540 17.35 7.34 -40.74
CA ALA A 540 17.90 8.27 -41.73
C ALA A 540 16.89 9.38 -42.14
N GLU A 541 15.61 9.02 -42.29
CA GLU A 541 14.55 9.98 -42.57
C GLU A 541 14.30 10.91 -41.38
N TRP A 542 14.26 10.36 -40.16
CA TRP A 542 14.20 11.12 -38.91
C TRP A 542 15.33 12.15 -38.80
N GLN A 543 16.58 11.74 -39.04
CA GLN A 543 17.75 12.64 -39.00
C GLN A 543 17.61 13.80 -39.99
N THR A 544 17.03 13.55 -41.15
CA THR A 544 16.77 14.59 -42.15
C THR A 544 15.64 15.50 -41.68
N TRP A 545 14.58 14.94 -41.12
CA TRP A 545 13.41 15.66 -40.64
C TRP A 545 13.75 16.60 -39.48
N ILE A 546 14.48 16.12 -38.46
CA ILE A 546 14.81 16.93 -37.28
C ILE A 546 15.79 18.06 -37.60
N LYS A 547 16.70 17.85 -38.55
CA LYS A 547 17.56 18.90 -39.11
C LYS A 547 16.75 20.04 -39.71
N ALA A 548 15.67 19.72 -40.44
CA ALA A 548 14.81 20.71 -41.06
C ALA A 548 13.96 21.51 -40.05
N GLN A 549 13.71 20.96 -38.85
CA GLN A 549 13.02 21.71 -37.79
C GLN A 549 13.92 22.75 -37.12
N ARG A 550 15.25 22.56 -37.08
CA ARG A 550 16.19 23.59 -36.55
C ARG A 550 16.24 24.89 -37.36
N SER A 551 15.85 24.81 -38.63
CA SER A 551 15.90 25.95 -39.57
C SER A 551 14.59 26.75 -39.62
N LYS A 552 13.60 26.37 -38.81
CA LYS A 552 12.34 27.09 -38.60
C LYS A 552 12.40 27.74 -37.23
#